data_AF-A0A2V4GUT5-F1
#
_entry.id   AF-A0A2V4GUT5-F1
#
_cell.length_a   1.000
_cell.length_b   1.000
_cell.length_c   1.000
_cell.angle_alpha   90.00
_cell.angle_beta   90.00
_cell.angle_gamma   90.00
#
_symmetry.space_group_name_H-M   'P 1'
#
loop_
_entity.id
_entity.type
_entity.pdbx_description
1 polymer ?
#
loop_
_entity_poly.entity_id
_entity_poly.type
_entity_poly.pdbx_seq_one_letter_code
_entity_poly.pdbx_strand_id
1 'polypeptide(L)'
;RFLDNAFKNFFHKNADHPRFKRKGINEYFAVPQHIKIQGNRIYFPKFSEGIYFKGSEKKLSEIKDINEIVITKDSGYYYCSIIYENEEELPEKKPLSSENSVGIDLGIEKFATLSNGIAIENPGFIKKVEKRIKRLQKQ
;
A
#
# COMPACT_ATOMS: atom_id res chain seq x y z
N ARG A 1 -0.47 -0.13 20.73
CA ARG A 1 -0.92 -0.91 19.53
C ARG A 1 0.12 -1.90 19.02
N PHE A 2 1.33 -1.48 18.59
CA PHE A 2 2.33 -2.42 18.05
C PHE A 2 2.82 -3.47 19.06
N LEU A 3 3.07 -3.05 20.30
CA LEU A 3 3.48 -3.96 21.38
C LEU A 3 2.36 -4.95 21.73
N ASP A 4 1.14 -4.45 21.90
CA ASP A 4 -0.03 -5.27 22.24
C ASP A 4 -0.29 -6.34 21.18
N ASN A 5 -0.21 -5.97 19.90
CA ASN A 5 -0.35 -6.93 18.80
C ASN A 5 0.78 -7.97 18.78
N ALA A 6 2.03 -7.56 19.05
CA ALA A 6 3.15 -8.48 19.11
C ALA A 6 2.98 -9.51 20.25
N PHE A 7 2.53 -9.06 21.43
CA PHE A 7 2.23 -9.97 22.54
C PHE A 7 1.03 -10.87 22.27
N LYS A 8 -0.05 -10.35 21.66
CA LYS A 8 -1.17 -11.19 21.21
C LYS A 8 -0.68 -12.32 20.30
N ASN A 9 0.13 -12.01 19.29
CA ASN A 9 0.68 -13.01 18.38
C ASN A 9 1.58 -14.03 19.10
N PHE A 10 2.39 -13.59 20.06
CA PHE A 10 3.19 -14.47 20.90
C PHE A 10 2.32 -15.44 21.72
N PHE A 11 1.27 -14.93 22.39
CA PHE A 11 0.36 -15.78 23.16
C PHE A 11 -0.46 -16.74 22.30
N HIS A 12 -0.80 -16.33 21.07
CA HIS A 12 -1.41 -17.20 20.06
C HIS A 12 -0.43 -18.17 19.39
N LYS A 13 0.85 -18.19 19.78
CA LYS A 13 1.91 -19.03 19.20
C LYS A 13 2.12 -18.82 17.69
N ASN A 14 1.79 -17.63 17.19
CA ASN A 14 1.99 -17.24 15.79
C ASN A 14 3.33 -16.51 15.57
N ALA A 15 4.02 -16.13 16.65
CA ALA A 15 5.30 -15.44 16.60
C ALA A 15 6.12 -15.73 17.86
N ASP A 16 7.44 -15.49 17.78
CA ASP A 16 8.34 -15.53 18.93
C ASP A 16 8.08 -14.38 19.91
N HIS A 17 8.71 -14.46 21.08
CA HIS A 17 8.63 -13.40 22.10
C HIS A 17 9.00 -12.03 21.49
N PRO A 18 8.19 -10.98 21.73
CA PRO A 18 8.46 -9.65 21.21
C PRO A 18 9.84 -9.15 21.64
N ARG A 19 10.56 -8.53 20.71
CA ARG A 19 11.86 -7.88 20.95
C ARG A 19 11.78 -6.41 20.58
N PHE A 20 12.57 -5.58 21.26
CA PHE A 20 12.71 -4.19 20.87
C PHE A 20 13.20 -4.07 19.43
N LYS A 21 12.61 -3.12 18.69
CA LYS A 21 13.00 -2.83 17.32
C LYS A 21 14.46 -2.35 17.28
N ARG A 22 15.26 -2.90 16.36
CA ARG A 22 16.62 -2.43 16.12
C ARG A 22 16.59 -1.07 15.42
N LYS A 23 17.42 -0.12 15.88
CA LYS A 23 17.57 1.19 15.24
C LYS A 23 18.27 1.08 13.89
N GLY A 24 17.99 2.00 12.97
CA GLY A 24 18.64 2.05 11.65
C GLY A 24 18.15 1.03 10.62
N ILE A 25 17.21 0.15 10.98
CA ILE A 25 16.61 -0.84 10.06
C ILE A 25 15.09 -0.64 10.06
N ASN A 26 14.50 -0.47 8.87
CA ASN A 26 13.05 -0.31 8.67
C ASN A 26 12.46 0.75 9.61
N GLU A 27 13.10 1.91 9.74
CA GLU A 27 12.67 2.96 10.67
C GLU A 27 11.31 3.50 10.23
N TYR A 28 10.32 3.45 11.13
CA TYR A 28 8.99 3.96 10.87
C TYR A 28 8.32 4.35 12.18
N PHE A 29 7.36 5.25 12.11
CA PHE A 29 6.40 5.52 13.17
C PHE A 29 5.02 5.80 12.55
N ALA A 30 3.98 5.49 13.31
CA ALA A 30 2.61 5.71 12.88
C ALA A 30 1.97 6.80 13.73
N VAL A 31 1.14 7.62 13.09
CA VAL A 31 0.39 8.70 13.72
C VAL A 31 -1.09 8.36 13.50
N PRO A 32 -1.82 7.95 14.55
CA PRO A 32 -3.15 7.40 14.40
C PRO A 32 -4.27 8.46 14.36
N GLN A 33 -3.98 9.73 14.62
CA GLN A 33 -5.01 10.78 14.72
C GLN A 33 -4.43 12.19 14.66
N HIS A 34 -5.33 13.19 14.58
CA HIS A 34 -5.02 14.61 14.48
C HIS A 34 -4.17 14.96 13.26
N ILE A 35 -4.48 14.31 12.13
CA ILE A 35 -3.83 14.55 10.85
C ILE A 35 -4.68 15.54 10.07
N LYS A 36 -4.02 16.51 9.43
CA LYS A 36 -4.66 17.44 8.51
C LYS A 36 -3.81 17.54 7.26
N ILE A 37 -4.46 17.61 6.10
CA ILE A 37 -3.80 17.86 4.82
C ILE A 37 -4.28 19.21 4.29
N GLN A 38 -3.35 20.09 3.90
CA GLN A 38 -3.67 21.34 3.22
C GLN A 38 -2.70 21.57 2.06
N GLY A 39 -3.22 21.62 0.85
CA GLY A 39 -2.41 21.60 -0.37
C GLY A 39 -1.45 20.41 -0.35
N ASN A 40 -0.16 20.66 -0.53
CA ASN A 40 0.91 19.65 -0.45
C ASN A 40 1.57 19.56 0.93
N ARG A 41 0.88 19.90 2.03
CA ARG A 41 1.44 19.79 3.38
C ARG A 41 0.60 18.89 4.27
N ILE A 42 1.27 18.05 5.04
CA ILE A 42 0.69 17.14 6.02
C ILE A 42 1.05 17.63 7.42
N TYR A 43 0.04 17.84 8.23
CA TYR A 43 0.12 18.33 9.61
C TYR A 43 -0.25 17.20 10.55
N PHE A 44 0.49 17.06 11.64
CA PHE A 44 0.21 16.09 12.70
C PHE A 44 0.92 16.49 13.99
N PRO A 45 0.63 15.87 15.14
CA PRO A 45 1.26 16.24 16.41
C PRO A 45 2.79 16.28 16.31
N LYS A 46 3.40 17.32 16.90
CA LYS A 46 4.82 17.70 16.80
C LYS A 46 5.29 18.35 15.49
N PHE A 47 4.46 18.37 14.44
CA PHE A 47 4.75 19.03 13.17
C PHE A 47 3.64 20.01 12.80
N SER A 48 3.45 21.03 13.65
CA SER A 48 2.40 22.04 13.51
C SER A 48 2.60 22.99 12.31
N GLU A 49 3.84 23.17 11.85
CA GLU A 49 4.15 23.93 10.62
C GLU A 49 3.84 23.12 9.34
N GLY A 50 3.48 21.85 9.50
CA GLY A 50 3.25 20.91 8.42
C GLY A 50 4.54 20.49 7.72
N ILE A 51 4.55 19.30 7.16
CA ILE A 51 5.66 18.77 6.35
C ILE A 51 5.23 18.78 4.89
N TYR A 52 6.10 19.28 4.01
CA TYR A 52 5.87 19.20 2.58
C TYR A 52 5.86 17.75 2.08
N PHE A 53 4.81 17.35 1.40
CA PHE A 53 4.66 16.07 0.75
C PHE A 53 4.84 16.23 -0.76
N LYS A 54 5.82 15.53 -1.32
CA LYS A 54 6.07 15.51 -2.76
C LYS A 54 5.05 14.59 -3.44
N GLY A 55 3.92 15.14 -3.85
CA GLY A 55 2.85 14.40 -4.53
C GLY A 55 1.92 15.29 -5.34
N SER A 56 0.83 14.71 -5.84
CA SER A 56 -0.21 15.45 -6.54
C SER A 56 -1.12 16.14 -5.53
N GLU A 57 -1.17 17.47 -5.58
CA GLU A 57 -2.04 18.29 -4.74
C GLU A 57 -3.51 17.93 -4.93
N LYS A 58 -3.92 17.67 -6.18
CA LYS A 58 -5.28 17.24 -6.50
C LYS A 58 -5.67 15.97 -5.74
N LYS A 59 -4.83 14.93 -5.79
CA LYS A 59 -5.10 13.67 -5.08
C LYS A 59 -5.15 13.86 -3.57
N LEU A 60 -4.27 14.71 -3.03
CA LEU A 60 -4.27 15.02 -1.60
C LEU A 60 -5.54 15.77 -1.18
N SER A 61 -6.07 16.65 -2.03
CA SER A 61 -7.31 17.39 -1.75
C SER A 61 -8.57 16.51 -1.76
N GLU A 62 -8.51 15.34 -2.40
CA GLU A 62 -9.60 14.36 -2.43
C GLU A 62 -9.67 13.54 -1.13
N ILE A 63 -8.60 13.52 -0.32
CA ILE A 63 -8.54 12.78 0.93
C ILE A 63 -9.22 13.57 2.05
N LYS A 64 -10.25 12.98 2.66
CA LYS A 64 -10.99 13.57 3.78
C LYS A 64 -10.75 12.80 5.08
N ASP A 65 -11.27 11.57 5.15
CA ASP A 65 -11.33 10.80 6.39
C ASP A 65 -10.06 9.99 6.60
N ILE A 66 -9.05 10.64 7.18
CA ILE A 66 -7.73 10.05 7.43
C ILE A 66 -7.77 9.24 8.72
N ASN A 67 -7.55 7.93 8.59
CA ASN A 67 -7.49 6.99 9.71
C ASN A 67 -6.10 6.99 10.37
N GLU A 68 -5.03 6.99 9.58
CA GLU A 68 -3.65 6.96 10.10
C GLU A 68 -2.67 7.39 9.00
N ILE A 69 -1.54 7.98 9.40
CA ILE A 69 -0.38 8.08 8.52
C ILE A 69 0.78 7.25 9.08
N VAL A 70 1.54 6.63 8.18
CA VAL A 70 2.77 5.92 8.52
C VAL A 70 3.93 6.63 7.85
N ILE A 71 4.85 7.14 8.66
CA ILE A 71 6.09 7.73 8.19
C ILE A 71 7.17 6.67 8.22
N THR A 72 7.72 6.34 7.06
CA THR A 72 8.82 5.37 6.91
C THR A 72 10.06 6.10 6.44
N LYS A 73 11.22 5.72 6.96
CA LYS A 73 12.52 6.18 6.49
C LYS A 73 13.24 5.04 5.80
N ASP A 74 13.58 5.27 4.54
CA ASP A 74 14.33 4.33 3.73
C ASP A 74 15.31 5.07 2.81
N SER A 75 16.53 4.54 2.71
CA SER A 75 17.58 5.08 1.83
C SER A 75 17.83 6.60 1.99
N GLY A 76 17.72 7.12 3.22
CA GLY A 76 17.92 8.55 3.52
C GLY A 76 16.71 9.45 3.25
N TYR A 77 15.61 8.90 2.70
CA TYR A 77 14.38 9.61 2.41
C TYR A 77 13.28 9.23 3.40
N TYR A 78 12.33 10.15 3.57
CA TYR A 78 11.10 9.92 4.33
C TYR A 78 9.93 9.77 3.36
N TYR A 79 9.11 8.76 3.61
CA TYR A 79 7.90 8.45 2.86
C TYR A 79 6.71 8.54 3.81
N CYS A 80 5.58 9.06 3.33
CA CYS A 80 4.33 9.11 4.06
C CYS A 80 3.30 8.24 3.33
N SER A 81 2.81 7.21 4.01
CA SER A 81 1.66 6.43 3.61
C SER A 81 0.43 6.94 4.34
N ILE A 82 -0.61 7.29 3.59
CA ILE A 82 -1.85 7.86 4.13
C ILE A 82 -2.95 6.80 4.01
N ILE A 83 -3.52 6.40 5.13
CA ILE A 83 -4.63 5.46 5.21
C ILE A 83 -5.89 6.29 5.46
N TYR A 84 -6.84 6.22 4.53
CA TYR A 84 -8.06 7.01 4.57
C TYR A 84 -9.25 6.20 4.07
N GLU A 85 -10.45 6.61 4.45
CA GLU A 85 -11.70 6.05 3.95
C GLU A 85 -12.13 6.81 2.69
N ASN A 86 -12.53 6.05 1.67
CA ASN A 86 -13.11 6.61 0.46
C ASN A 86 -14.61 6.33 0.49
N GLU A 87 -15.41 7.39 0.59
CA GLU A 87 -16.88 7.33 0.59
C GLU A 87 -17.47 7.14 -0.82
N GLU A 88 -16.65 7.03 -1.86
CA GLU A 88 -17.13 6.71 -3.21
C GLU A 88 -17.92 5.40 -3.18
N GLU A 89 -19.23 5.51 -3.42
CA GLU A 89 -20.10 4.36 -3.58
C GLU A 89 -19.56 3.49 -4.70
N LEU A 90 -19.31 2.22 -4.38
CA LEU A 90 -19.01 1.23 -5.41
C LEU A 90 -20.20 1.21 -6.38
N PRO A 91 -19.93 1.16 -7.70
CA PRO A 91 -21.02 1.08 -8.67
C PRO A 91 -21.91 -0.12 -8.35
N GLU A 92 -23.23 0.06 -8.51
CA GLU A 92 -24.19 -1.02 -8.28
C GLU A 92 -23.77 -2.27 -9.05
N LYS A 93 -23.77 -3.41 -8.35
CA LYS A 93 -23.47 -4.69 -8.98
C LYS A 93 -24.54 -4.97 -10.02
N LYS A 94 -24.12 -5.08 -11.29
CA LYS A 94 -25.01 -5.55 -12.36
C LYS A 94 -25.54 -6.94 -12.01
N PRO A 95 -26.80 -7.27 -12.34
CA PRO A 95 -27.35 -8.60 -12.11
C PRO A 95 -26.52 -9.63 -12.86
N LEU A 96 -26.10 -10.72 -12.21
CA LEU A 96 -25.26 -11.74 -12.83
C LEU A 96 -26.07 -12.54 -13.85
N SER A 97 -25.54 -12.69 -15.06
CA SER A 97 -26.07 -13.56 -16.12
C SER A 97 -24.93 -14.31 -16.80
N SER A 98 -25.24 -15.43 -17.46
CA SER A 98 -24.25 -16.17 -18.26
C SER A 98 -23.66 -15.32 -19.40
N GLU A 99 -24.36 -14.26 -19.83
CA GLU A 99 -23.95 -13.35 -20.89
C GLU A 99 -23.00 -12.24 -20.39
N ASN A 100 -22.99 -11.94 -19.09
CA ASN A 100 -22.15 -10.89 -18.49
C ASN A 100 -21.09 -11.41 -17.52
N SER A 101 -20.98 -12.73 -17.40
CA SER A 101 -19.94 -13.41 -16.64
C SER A 101 -18.87 -13.93 -17.61
N VAL A 102 -17.60 -13.77 -17.23
CA VAL A 102 -16.48 -14.28 -18.01
C VAL A 102 -15.52 -15.03 -17.07
N GLY A 103 -15.14 -16.24 -17.46
CA GLY A 103 -14.06 -16.97 -16.80
C GLY A 103 -12.73 -16.32 -17.14
N ILE A 104 -11.84 -16.20 -16.15
CA ILE A 104 -10.49 -15.65 -16.32
C ILE A 104 -9.49 -16.75 -15.96
N ASP A 105 -8.68 -17.16 -16.93
CA ASP A 105 -7.52 -18.03 -16.72
C ASP A 105 -6.23 -17.20 -16.84
N LEU A 106 -5.38 -17.22 -15.81
CA LEU A 106 -4.16 -16.43 -15.76
C LEU A 106 -2.95 -17.28 -16.14
N GLY A 107 -2.13 -16.81 -17.07
CA GLY A 107 -1.02 -17.59 -17.64
C GLY A 107 0.33 -16.89 -17.62
N ILE A 108 1.38 -17.68 -17.87
CA ILE A 108 2.76 -17.17 -18.05
C ILE A 108 2.97 -16.71 -19.49
N GLU A 109 2.43 -17.44 -20.46
CA GLU A 109 2.51 -17.10 -21.88
C GLU A 109 1.61 -15.91 -22.21
N LYS A 110 0.31 -16.04 -21.89
CA LYS A 110 -0.70 -14.98 -21.98
C LYS A 110 -1.04 -14.50 -20.58
N PHE A 111 -1.13 -13.18 -20.36
CA PHE A 111 -1.45 -12.62 -19.04
C PHE A 111 -2.82 -13.10 -18.54
N ALA A 112 -3.83 -13.06 -19.40
CA ALA A 112 -5.16 -13.57 -19.09
C ALA A 112 -5.84 -14.10 -20.35
N THR A 113 -6.49 -15.25 -20.25
CA THR A 113 -7.40 -15.78 -21.27
C THR A 113 -8.81 -15.76 -20.72
N LEU A 114 -9.71 -15.13 -21.46
CA LEU A 114 -11.11 -14.99 -21.10
C LEU A 114 -11.94 -16.08 -21.78
N SER A 115 -12.97 -16.59 -21.10
CA SER A 115 -13.87 -17.61 -21.67
C SER A 115 -14.64 -17.15 -22.91
N ASN A 116 -14.68 -15.85 -23.19
CA ASN A 116 -15.23 -15.26 -24.40
C ASN A 116 -14.25 -15.25 -25.59
N GLY A 117 -13.09 -15.91 -25.45
CA GLY A 117 -12.07 -16.05 -26.49
C GLY A 117 -11.06 -14.91 -26.56
N ILE A 118 -11.20 -13.86 -25.74
CA ILE A 118 -10.23 -12.77 -25.68
C ILE A 118 -8.98 -13.23 -24.92
N ALA A 119 -7.81 -13.02 -25.52
CA ALA A 119 -6.52 -13.22 -24.89
C ALA A 119 -5.82 -11.88 -24.67
N ILE A 120 -5.35 -11.65 -23.45
CA ILE A 120 -4.52 -10.51 -23.07
C ILE A 120 -3.07 -10.99 -23.04
N GLU A 121 -2.24 -10.41 -23.91
CA GLU A 121 -0.82 -10.75 -24.02
C GLU A 121 -0.04 -10.38 -22.76
N ASN A 122 0.97 -11.19 -22.42
CA ASN A 122 1.83 -10.88 -21.29
C ASN A 122 2.83 -9.78 -21.67
N PRO A 123 2.81 -8.60 -21.00
CA PRO A 123 3.76 -7.52 -21.29
C PRO A 123 5.22 -7.88 -20.96
N GLY A 124 5.47 -9.06 -20.37
CA GLY A 124 6.81 -9.58 -20.07
C GLY A 124 7.54 -8.78 -19.00
N PHE A 125 6.82 -7.94 -18.25
CA PHE A 125 7.37 -7.05 -17.25
C PHE A 125 8.11 -7.82 -16.15
N ILE A 126 7.54 -8.95 -15.71
CA ILE A 126 8.10 -9.81 -14.67
C ILE A 126 9.52 -10.24 -15.03
N LYS A 127 9.75 -10.75 -16.25
CA LYS A 127 11.10 -11.19 -16.70
C LYS A 127 12.11 -10.05 -16.68
N LYS A 128 11.70 -8.83 -17.06
CA LYS A 128 12.58 -7.63 -17.04
C LYS A 128 12.92 -7.22 -15.60
N VAL A 129 11.93 -7.20 -14.72
CA VAL A 129 12.12 -6.86 -13.31
C VAL A 129 12.98 -7.90 -12.60
N GLU A 130 12.73 -9.19 -12.80
CA GLU A 130 13.53 -10.27 -12.22
C GLU A 130 15.01 -10.19 -12.63
N LYS A 131 15.29 -9.96 -13.92
CA LYS A 131 16.67 -9.77 -14.39
C LYS A 131 17.34 -8.58 -13.70
N ARG A 132 16.62 -7.47 -13.53
CA ARG A 132 17.12 -6.28 -12.83
C ARG A 132 17.39 -6.57 -11.35
N ILE A 133 16.46 -7.23 -10.65
CA ILE A 133 16.62 -7.62 -9.25
C ILE A 133 17.83 -8.53 -9.07
N LYS A 134 17.97 -9.59 -9.90
CA LYS A 134 19.12 -10.50 -9.84
C LYS A 134 20.45 -9.80 -10.07
N ARG A 135 20.50 -8.78 -10.93
CA ARG A 135 21.72 -7.98 -11.16
C ARG A 135 22.07 -7.12 -9.95
N LEU A 136 21.08 -6.47 -9.34
CA LEU A 136 21.27 -5.62 -8.16
C LEU A 136 21.62 -6.43 -6.91
N GLN A 137 21.10 -7.66 -6.76
CA GLN A 137 21.42 -8.54 -5.62
C GLN A 137 22.81 -9.21 -5.71
N LYS A 138 23.47 -9.15 -6.87
CA LYS A 138 24.84 -9.64 -7.06
C LYS A 138 25.90 -8.57 -6.80
N GLN A 139 25.48 -7.31 -6.67
CA GLN A 139 26.34 -6.17 -6.31
C GLN A 139 26.28 -5.96 -4.80
#